data_AF-A0A8H5CF37-F1
#
_entry.id   AF-A0A8H5CF37-F1
#
_cell.length_a   1.000
_cell.length_b   1.000
_cell.length_c   1.000
_cell.angle_alpha   90.00
_cell.angle_beta   90.00
_cell.angle_gamma   90.00
#
_symmetry.space_group_name_H-M   'P 1'
#
loop_
_entity.id
_entity.type
_entity.pdbx_description
1 polymer ?
#
loop_
_entity_poly.entity_id
_entity_poly.type
_entity_poly.pdbx_seq_one_letter_code
_entity_poly.pdbx_strand_id
1 'polypeptide(L)'
;MVVTRNRGKPSNMPETDLGKRDDNSVDEYEPESSDEEFGSNNKRKKGKAKAAPKAKRQKVKADSQSTTEPTQEPVTTPKAKKAGGSRRKKDLSKLPDKMPVDILFEVFGHLSPKDLLNLSRTNKMFEELISGTRATSIWMEARKPYRVPEPPQFYSEWQWARLLFETRCEHCNTKNVDHVDWFIRKRLCSNCRSEYLTGERDKKKFQVVFNGYEKDAFQYLPHTNSRPFSQHTRDPNYDTREMYWEPDVHVIVKEYRQLRAQATTPEGEGKFEAWKKQRLEYVKECMDHASDIRDICREWWKEHSKDMYDEYKEKKKRRFEGIVSRFLDLNEGYTRADLEMAARIHYGNALEGTDNITTRVWNTLRPKFEPDVKWAKAAREHKESAPAVGGNP
;
A
#
# COMPACT_ATOMS: atom_id res chain seq x y z
N MET A 1 -5.85 37.11 -56.27
CA MET A 1 -6.25 37.17 -57.69
C MET A 1 -5.26 36.29 -58.42
N VAL A 2 -5.57 35.16 -59.04
CA VAL A 2 -6.72 34.80 -59.88
C VAL A 2 -7.09 33.32 -59.68
N VAL A 3 -8.40 33.09 -59.60
CA VAL A 3 -9.17 31.82 -59.60
C VAL A 3 -8.85 31.06 -60.91
N THR A 4 -8.70 29.73 -60.99
CA THR A 4 -9.82 28.80 -61.26
C THR A 4 -9.40 27.32 -61.33
N ARG A 5 -10.12 26.52 -60.53
CA ARG A 5 -10.87 25.29 -60.87
C ARG A 5 -10.22 24.24 -61.80
N ASN A 6 -10.17 23.00 -61.32
CA ASN A 6 -11.02 21.98 -61.95
C ASN A 6 -11.44 20.83 -61.00
N ARG A 7 -12.72 20.45 -61.14
CA ARG A 7 -13.42 19.34 -60.47
C ARG A 7 -13.35 18.11 -61.38
N GLY A 8 -13.34 16.91 -60.80
CA GLY A 8 -13.66 15.68 -61.55
C GLY A 8 -13.17 14.38 -60.88
N LYS A 9 -13.99 13.81 -60.00
CA LYS A 9 -14.02 12.38 -59.60
C LYS A 9 -14.83 11.59 -60.66
N PRO A 10 -15.05 10.26 -60.55
CA PRO A 10 -14.16 9.12 -60.22
C PRO A 10 -14.41 7.93 -61.19
N SER A 11 -13.67 6.81 -61.08
CA SER A 11 -14.23 5.44 -60.99
C SER A 11 -13.21 4.32 -61.24
N ASN A 12 -13.36 3.26 -60.45
CA ASN A 12 -13.00 1.85 -60.65
C ASN A 12 -11.57 1.35 -60.39
N MET A 13 -11.54 0.37 -59.48
CA MET A 13 -10.45 -0.55 -59.12
C MET A 13 -10.04 -1.44 -60.30
N PRO A 14 -8.88 -2.10 -60.17
CA PRO A 14 -8.95 -3.55 -60.02
C PRO A 14 -8.08 -4.12 -58.88
N GLU A 15 -8.47 -5.32 -58.45
CA GLU A 15 -7.79 -6.21 -57.49
C GLU A 15 -6.43 -6.71 -58.02
N THR A 16 -5.47 -6.94 -57.10
CA THR A 16 -4.66 -8.17 -57.01
C THR A 16 -3.94 -8.28 -55.65
N ASP A 17 -4.39 -9.28 -54.89
CA ASP A 17 -3.67 -10.38 -54.23
C ASP A 17 -2.30 -10.21 -53.49
N LEU A 18 -2.22 -10.99 -52.41
CA LEU A 18 -1.08 -11.49 -51.63
C LEU A 18 -0.59 -10.70 -50.40
N GLY A 19 -0.86 -11.29 -49.22
CA GLY A 19 0.21 -11.58 -48.26
C GLY A 19 0.06 -11.03 -46.83
N LYS A 20 -0.51 -11.86 -45.96
CA LYS A 20 -0.30 -12.00 -44.50
C LYS A 20 0.60 -10.97 -43.79
N ARG A 21 0.08 -10.33 -42.75
CA ARG A 21 0.61 -10.40 -41.37
C ARG A 21 -0.38 -9.80 -40.38
N ASP A 22 -0.69 -10.60 -39.37
CA ASP A 22 -1.63 -10.33 -38.30
C ASP A 22 -1.16 -9.13 -37.45
N ASP A 23 -2.01 -8.11 -37.40
CA ASP A 23 -1.91 -6.99 -36.47
C ASP A 23 -2.80 -7.33 -35.27
N ASN A 24 -2.17 -7.77 -34.18
CA ASN A 24 -2.80 -7.84 -32.87
C ASN A 24 -2.04 -6.90 -31.93
N SER A 25 -2.35 -5.62 -32.06
CA SER A 25 -2.29 -4.62 -31.00
C SER A 25 -3.10 -5.12 -29.79
N VAL A 26 -2.42 -5.75 -28.84
CA VAL A 26 -3.00 -6.03 -27.52
C VAL A 26 -2.76 -4.80 -26.67
N ASP A 27 -3.79 -3.97 -26.57
CA ASP A 27 -3.88 -2.89 -25.59
C ASP A 27 -3.66 -3.47 -24.18
N GLU A 28 -2.59 -3.02 -23.55
CA GLU A 28 -2.24 -3.32 -22.17
C GLU A 28 -3.25 -2.63 -21.26
N TYR A 29 -4.28 -3.38 -20.85
CA TYR A 29 -5.28 -2.97 -19.88
C TYR A 29 -4.62 -2.86 -18.50
N GLU A 30 -4.18 -1.66 -18.13
CA GLU A 30 -3.84 -1.32 -16.75
C GLU A 30 -5.13 -1.30 -15.91
N PRO A 31 -5.28 -2.17 -14.89
CA PRO A 31 -6.35 -1.97 -13.93
C PRO A 31 -6.02 -0.75 -13.06
N GLU A 32 -6.82 0.31 -13.21
CA GLU A 32 -6.86 1.42 -12.27
C GLU A 32 -7.09 0.86 -10.85
N SER A 33 -6.03 0.91 -10.04
CA SER A 33 -6.08 0.67 -8.61
C SER A 33 -6.97 1.74 -7.97
N SER A 34 -8.23 1.41 -7.72
CA SER A 34 -9.16 2.23 -6.95
C SER A 34 -8.90 2.04 -5.44
N ASP A 35 -7.71 2.43 -4.98
CA ASP A 35 -7.44 2.66 -3.57
C ASP A 35 -7.91 4.08 -3.21
N GLU A 36 -9.23 4.27 -3.14
CA GLU A 36 -9.85 5.44 -2.50
C GLU A 36 -9.73 5.31 -0.98
N GLU A 37 -8.52 5.52 -0.44
CA GLU A 37 -8.34 5.81 0.98
C GLU A 37 -8.77 7.27 1.22
N PHE A 38 -10.04 7.44 1.64
CA PHE A 38 -10.71 8.73 1.81
C PHE A 38 -9.90 9.71 2.67
N GLY A 39 -9.63 10.87 2.08
CA GLY A 39 -8.68 11.86 2.57
C GLY A 39 -9.08 12.57 3.85
N SER A 40 -8.08 12.78 4.71
CA SER A 40 -8.07 13.89 5.67
C SER A 40 -7.79 15.20 4.92
N ASN A 41 -8.79 16.08 4.91
CA ASN A 41 -8.72 17.45 4.43
C ASN A 41 -7.48 18.18 4.96
N ASN A 42 -6.53 18.51 4.09
CA ASN A 42 -5.50 19.49 4.40
C ASN A 42 -5.28 20.45 3.23
N LYS A 43 -5.88 21.64 3.35
CA LYS A 43 -5.68 22.76 2.44
C LYS A 43 -4.20 23.19 2.47
N ARG A 44 -3.48 22.93 1.38
CA ARG A 44 -2.18 23.54 1.08
C ARG A 44 -2.36 25.05 0.87
N LYS A 45 -1.80 25.87 1.75
CA LYS A 45 -1.40 27.26 1.42
C LYS A 45 0.06 27.26 1.00
N LYS A 46 0.35 27.71 -0.23
CA LYS A 46 1.71 27.96 -0.74
C LYS A 46 2.23 29.32 -0.22
N GLY A 47 3.38 29.26 0.45
CA GLY A 47 4.54 30.15 0.27
C GLY A 47 4.50 31.59 0.80
N LYS A 48 5.41 31.90 1.75
CA LYS A 48 6.49 32.90 1.59
C LYS A 48 7.52 32.83 2.74
N ALA A 49 8.67 33.43 2.48
CA ALA A 49 10.01 33.05 2.94
C ALA A 49 10.49 33.59 4.32
N LYS A 50 11.52 32.89 4.83
CA LYS A 50 12.68 33.28 5.69
C LYS A 50 12.54 34.44 6.71
N ALA A 51 12.74 34.13 8.00
CA ALA A 51 13.55 34.93 8.95
C ALA A 51 13.94 34.12 10.22
N ALA A 52 15.11 34.42 10.76
CA ALA A 52 15.87 33.73 11.83
C ALA A 52 15.28 33.88 13.27
N PRO A 53 15.78 33.12 14.28
CA PRO A 53 15.12 33.00 15.58
C PRO A 53 15.54 34.14 16.54
N LYS A 54 14.61 34.61 17.38
CA LYS A 54 14.94 35.49 18.52
C LYS A 54 14.36 34.98 19.84
N ALA A 55 15.16 35.28 20.86
CA ALA A 55 15.27 34.66 22.15
C ALA A 55 14.17 35.00 23.17
N LYS A 56 14.18 34.19 24.24
CA LYS A 56 13.53 34.36 25.55
C LYS A 56 13.54 35.81 26.04
N ARG A 57 12.42 36.26 26.61
CA ARG A 57 12.39 37.45 27.47
C ARG A 57 11.56 37.20 28.73
N GLN A 58 12.22 37.39 29.87
CA GLN A 58 11.70 37.28 31.24
C GLN A 58 10.61 38.32 31.53
N LYS A 59 9.68 37.94 32.41
CA LYS A 59 8.62 38.80 32.97
C LYS A 59 9.13 39.41 34.27
N VAL A 60 9.30 40.73 34.31
CA VAL A 60 9.56 41.50 35.54
C VAL A 60 8.23 42.05 36.05
N LYS A 61 8.06 41.99 37.38
CA LYS A 61 6.95 42.54 38.15
C LYS A 61 7.11 44.06 38.30
N ALA A 62 6.01 44.80 38.25
CA ALA A 62 5.92 46.10 38.90
C ALA A 62 4.51 46.25 39.48
N ASP A 63 4.51 46.61 40.76
CA ASP A 63 3.39 46.89 41.65
C ASP A 63 3.18 48.41 41.67
N SER A 64 1.94 48.90 41.77
CA SER A 64 1.53 50.16 42.42
C SER A 64 0.02 50.42 42.29
N GLN A 65 -0.58 50.56 43.47
CA GLN A 65 -1.89 51.11 43.89
C GLN A 65 -2.17 52.52 43.29
N SER A 66 -3.34 53.17 43.31
CA SER A 66 -4.75 53.01 43.75
C SER A 66 -5.45 54.33 43.31
N THR A 67 -6.74 54.31 42.90
CA THR A 67 -7.83 55.16 43.45
C THR A 67 -9.13 55.14 42.61
N THR A 68 -10.22 54.78 43.31
CA THR A 68 -11.63 55.25 43.27
C THR A 68 -12.62 54.88 42.12
N GLU A 69 -13.63 54.11 42.57
CA GLU A 69 -15.00 53.72 42.13
C GLU A 69 -15.91 54.70 41.35
N PRO A 70 -17.17 54.33 40.98
CA PRO A 70 -17.77 53.00 40.69
C PRO A 70 -18.56 52.99 39.34
N THR A 71 -19.06 51.83 38.90
CA THR A 71 -20.46 51.60 38.43
C THR A 71 -20.62 50.29 37.61
N GLN A 72 -21.35 49.36 38.22
CA GLN A 72 -22.26 48.33 37.68
C GLN A 72 -21.72 47.08 36.95
N GLU A 73 -21.89 45.95 37.65
CA GLU A 73 -21.90 44.57 37.15
C GLU A 73 -23.11 44.28 36.23
N PRO A 74 -23.02 43.24 35.38
CA PRO A 74 -23.94 42.13 35.63
C PRO A 74 -23.26 40.75 35.59
N VAL A 75 -23.40 40.05 36.72
CA VAL A 75 -23.65 38.61 36.93
C VAL A 75 -23.24 37.66 35.79
N THR A 76 -22.07 37.04 35.93
CA THR A 76 -21.68 35.85 35.16
C THR A 76 -22.13 34.57 35.87
N THR A 77 -22.99 33.78 35.24
CA THR A 77 -23.22 32.37 35.62
C THR A 77 -22.02 31.52 35.17
N PRO A 78 -21.45 30.63 36.03
CA PRO A 78 -20.30 29.83 35.65
C PRO A 78 -20.73 28.65 34.77
N LYS A 79 -20.37 28.69 33.48
CA LYS A 79 -20.43 27.51 32.60
C LYS A 79 -19.49 26.43 33.14
N ALA A 80 -20.07 25.32 33.60
CA ALA A 80 -19.35 24.11 33.98
C ALA A 80 -18.43 23.64 32.84
N LYS A 81 -17.12 23.69 33.08
CA LYS A 81 -16.12 23.09 32.19
C LYS A 81 -16.29 21.58 32.27
N LYS A 82 -16.82 20.96 31.21
CA LYS A 82 -16.78 19.51 31.04
C LYS A 82 -15.31 19.09 31.05
N ALA A 83 -14.90 18.39 32.11
CA ALA A 83 -13.61 17.72 32.18
C ALA A 83 -13.57 16.67 31.07
N GLY A 84 -12.91 17.00 29.96
CA GLY A 84 -12.55 16.03 28.95
C GLY A 84 -11.57 15.05 29.58
N GLY A 85 -12.07 13.88 29.98
CA GLY A 85 -11.24 12.80 30.49
C GLY A 85 -10.12 12.52 29.49
N SER A 86 -8.89 12.88 29.87
CA SER A 86 -7.70 12.49 29.14
C SER A 86 -7.69 10.97 29.09
N ARG A 87 -7.97 10.42 27.91
CA ARG A 87 -7.93 8.98 27.66
C ARG A 87 -6.50 8.55 27.96
N ARG A 88 -6.26 7.93 29.12
CA ARG A 88 -4.95 7.37 29.49
C ARG A 88 -4.47 6.56 28.28
N LYS A 89 -3.41 7.02 27.62
CA LYS A 89 -2.75 6.24 26.57
C LYS A 89 -2.28 4.95 27.24
N LYS A 90 -2.90 3.82 26.86
CA LYS A 90 -2.46 2.50 27.30
C LYS A 90 -1.11 2.26 26.63
N ASP A 91 -0.07 2.15 27.44
CA ASP A 91 1.29 1.94 26.99
C ASP A 91 1.57 0.43 26.91
N LEU A 92 1.75 -0.07 25.69
CA LEU A 92 2.06 -1.48 25.41
C LEU A 92 3.57 -1.72 25.29
N SER A 93 4.42 -0.70 25.51
CA SER A 93 5.87 -0.82 25.33
C SER A 93 6.53 -1.88 26.22
N LYS A 94 5.90 -2.21 27.36
CA LYS A 94 6.40 -3.17 28.36
C LYS A 94 5.94 -4.61 28.13
N LEU A 95 5.11 -4.87 27.11
CA LEU A 95 4.66 -6.22 26.78
C LEU A 95 5.81 -7.16 26.41
N PRO A 96 6.74 -6.79 25.50
CA PRO A 96 7.87 -7.65 25.14
C PRO A 96 8.73 -8.02 26.35
N ASP A 97 8.92 -7.10 27.29
CA ASP A 97 9.80 -7.28 28.45
C ASP A 97 9.18 -8.14 29.56
N LYS A 98 7.86 -8.07 29.72
CA LYS A 98 7.15 -8.62 30.88
C LYS A 98 6.38 -9.90 30.59
N MET A 99 6.16 -10.20 29.31
CA MET A 99 5.39 -11.36 28.89
C MET A 99 6.33 -12.44 28.34
N PRO A 100 6.17 -13.71 28.75
CA PRO A 100 6.87 -14.82 28.12
C PRO A 100 6.66 -14.83 26.61
N VAL A 101 7.73 -15.13 25.87
CA VAL A 101 7.73 -15.16 24.41
C VAL A 101 6.65 -16.10 23.86
N ASP A 102 6.41 -17.24 24.52
CA ASP A 102 5.41 -18.22 24.08
C ASP A 102 3.99 -17.64 24.07
N ILE A 103 3.64 -16.80 25.06
CA ILE A 103 2.33 -16.13 25.10
C ILE A 103 2.24 -15.06 24.02
N LEU A 104 3.34 -14.32 23.77
CA LEU A 104 3.38 -13.36 22.67
C LEU A 104 3.17 -14.07 21.33
N PHE A 105 3.81 -15.22 21.14
CA PHE A 105 3.66 -16.04 19.94
C PHE A 105 2.27 -16.62 19.75
N GLU A 106 1.60 -17.06 20.82
CA GLU A 106 0.20 -17.46 20.78
C GLU A 106 -0.69 -16.29 20.30
N VAL A 107 -0.49 -15.09 20.87
CA VAL A 107 -1.23 -13.89 20.45
C VAL A 107 -0.92 -13.54 18.99
N PHE A 108 0.33 -13.64 18.58
CA PHE A 108 0.76 -13.34 17.21
C PHE A 108 0.22 -14.35 16.20
N GLY A 109 -0.03 -15.60 16.60
CA GLY A 109 -0.66 -16.63 15.77
C GLY A 109 -2.08 -16.27 15.32
N HIS A 110 -2.75 -15.30 15.98
CA HIS A 110 -4.05 -14.80 15.58
C HIS A 110 -4.00 -13.58 14.64
N LEU A 111 -2.81 -13.07 14.32
CA LEU A 111 -2.64 -11.86 13.51
C LEU A 111 -2.50 -12.20 12.02
N SER A 112 -3.00 -11.31 11.17
CA SER A 112 -2.72 -11.41 9.73
C SER A 112 -1.24 -11.13 9.43
N PRO A 113 -0.69 -11.60 8.30
CA PRO A 113 0.67 -11.26 7.88
C PRO A 113 0.93 -9.74 7.87
N LYS A 114 -0.06 -8.96 7.41
CA LYS A 114 0.01 -7.49 7.39
C LYS A 114 0.05 -6.90 8.79
N ASP A 115 -0.70 -7.45 9.74
CA ASP A 115 -0.70 -7.00 11.13
C ASP A 115 0.63 -7.33 11.83
N LEU A 116 1.21 -8.50 11.57
CA LEU A 116 2.55 -8.86 12.06
C LEU A 116 3.63 -7.89 11.54
N LEU A 117 3.58 -7.54 10.25
CA LEU A 117 4.47 -6.53 9.67
C LEU A 117 4.26 -5.13 10.25
N ASN A 118 3.02 -4.78 10.60
CA ASN A 118 2.76 -3.50 11.26
C ASN A 118 3.25 -3.51 12.70
N LEU A 119 3.10 -4.64 13.40
CA LEU A 119 3.52 -4.81 14.79
C LEU A 119 5.04 -4.72 14.93
N SER A 120 5.80 -5.35 14.02
CA SER A 120 7.27 -5.29 14.01
C SER A 120 7.80 -3.85 13.96
N ARG A 121 7.05 -2.93 13.34
CA ARG A 121 7.43 -1.52 13.21
C ARG A 121 7.14 -0.66 14.43
N THR A 122 6.36 -1.18 15.38
CA THR A 122 5.98 -0.40 16.55
C THR A 122 7.08 -0.37 17.62
N ASN A 123 7.91 -1.41 17.68
CA ASN A 123 8.97 -1.57 18.69
C ASN A 123 10.08 -2.48 18.15
N LYS A 124 11.34 -2.09 18.37
CA LYS A 124 12.53 -2.89 18.00
C LYS A 124 12.50 -4.31 18.58
N MET A 125 12.00 -4.49 19.80
CA MET A 125 11.90 -5.83 20.39
C MET A 125 10.86 -6.69 19.68
N PHE A 126 9.75 -6.09 19.21
CA PHE A 126 8.80 -6.82 18.37
C PHE A 126 9.42 -7.11 17.00
N GLU A 127 10.18 -6.17 16.44
CA GLU A 127 10.93 -6.40 15.19
C GLU A 127 11.83 -7.63 15.29
N GLU A 128 12.72 -7.66 16.27
CA GLU A 128 13.67 -8.77 16.50
C GLU A 128 12.96 -10.11 16.74
N LEU A 129 11.87 -10.08 17.51
CA LEU A 129 11.11 -11.29 17.83
C LEU A 129 10.37 -11.85 16.61
N ILE A 130 9.78 -10.97 15.79
CA ILE A 130 8.95 -11.31 14.62
C ILE A 130 9.81 -11.65 13.39
N SER A 131 10.99 -11.05 13.24
CA SER A 131 11.91 -11.34 12.14
C SER A 131 12.80 -12.56 12.41
N GLY A 132 12.84 -13.04 13.66
CA GLY A 132 13.67 -14.17 14.06
C GLY A 132 13.16 -15.52 13.56
N THR A 133 14.07 -16.51 13.50
CA THR A 133 13.77 -17.88 13.05
C THR A 133 12.73 -18.61 13.91
N ARG A 134 12.56 -18.20 15.17
CA ARG A 134 11.53 -18.75 16.07
C ARG A 134 10.10 -18.35 15.68
N ALA A 135 9.94 -17.27 14.91
CA ALA A 135 8.63 -16.82 14.43
C ALA A 135 8.21 -17.51 13.11
N THR A 136 9.02 -18.41 12.55
CA THR A 136 8.73 -19.11 11.28
C THR A 136 7.37 -19.80 11.31
N SER A 137 7.05 -20.53 12.38
CA SER A 137 5.75 -21.21 12.53
C SER A 137 4.58 -20.24 12.52
N ILE A 138 4.73 -19.08 13.16
CA ILE A 138 3.71 -18.02 13.21
C ILE A 138 3.44 -17.49 11.81
N TRP A 139 4.49 -17.21 11.04
CA TRP A 139 4.33 -16.74 9.67
C TRP A 139 3.69 -17.80 8.77
N MET A 140 4.10 -19.06 8.89
CA MET A 140 3.48 -20.17 8.17
C MET A 140 1.98 -20.27 8.47
N GLU A 141 1.57 -20.25 9.75
CA GLU A 141 0.15 -20.28 10.11
C GLU A 141 -0.58 -19.02 9.63
N ALA A 142 0.02 -17.84 9.78
CA ALA A 142 -0.60 -16.57 9.38
C ALA A 142 -0.85 -16.49 7.87
N ARG A 143 0.00 -17.10 7.04
CA ARG A 143 -0.14 -17.06 5.57
C ARG A 143 -1.08 -18.12 5.00
N LYS A 144 -1.33 -19.23 5.70
CA LYS A 144 -2.19 -20.34 5.24
C LYS A 144 -3.60 -19.89 4.80
N PRO A 145 -4.34 -19.05 5.56
CA PRO A 145 -5.68 -18.60 5.15
C PRO A 145 -5.69 -17.86 3.82
N TYR A 146 -4.57 -17.23 3.46
CA TYR A 146 -4.42 -16.41 2.26
C TYR A 146 -3.89 -17.21 1.06
N ARG A 147 -3.64 -18.52 1.22
CA ARG A 147 -3.09 -19.40 0.16
C ARG A 147 -1.85 -18.82 -0.51
N VAL A 148 -1.02 -18.15 0.28
CA VAL A 148 0.21 -17.49 -0.18
C VAL A 148 1.17 -18.53 -0.74
N PRO A 149 1.81 -18.27 -1.90
CA PRO A 149 2.85 -19.14 -2.43
C PRO A 149 3.95 -19.40 -1.41
N GLU A 150 4.54 -20.60 -1.45
CA GLU A 150 5.65 -20.94 -0.57
C GLU A 150 6.83 -19.99 -0.79
N PRO A 151 7.56 -19.59 0.28
CA PRO A 151 8.77 -18.81 0.14
C PRO A 151 9.80 -19.56 -0.73
N PRO A 152 10.47 -18.87 -1.67
CA PRO A 152 11.58 -19.45 -2.42
C PRO A 152 12.74 -19.90 -1.51
N GLN A 153 13.64 -20.73 -2.04
CA GLN A 153 14.83 -21.11 -1.29
C GLN A 153 15.64 -19.86 -0.89
N PHE A 154 16.27 -19.93 0.28
CA PHE A 154 17.04 -18.85 0.92
C PHE A 154 16.23 -17.61 1.33
N TYR A 155 14.90 -17.70 1.35
CA TYR A 155 14.04 -16.63 1.86
C TYR A 155 13.39 -17.03 3.17
N SER A 156 13.53 -16.17 4.18
CA SER A 156 12.76 -16.35 5.41
C SER A 156 11.29 -15.98 5.19
N GLU A 157 10.40 -16.61 5.94
CA GLU A 157 8.97 -16.29 5.94
C GLU A 157 8.69 -14.80 6.20
N TRP A 158 9.49 -14.15 7.06
CA TRP A 158 9.39 -12.71 7.31
C TRP A 158 9.74 -11.86 6.08
N GLN A 159 10.86 -12.16 5.41
CA GLN A 159 11.25 -11.45 4.18
C GLN A 159 10.19 -11.66 3.10
N TRP A 160 9.66 -12.89 3.00
CA TRP A 160 8.60 -13.23 2.05
C TRP A 160 7.33 -12.41 2.28
N ALA A 161 6.87 -12.35 3.53
CA ALA A 161 5.73 -11.55 3.90
C ALA A 161 5.93 -10.05 3.59
N ARG A 162 7.14 -9.51 3.82
CA ARG A 162 7.46 -8.12 3.47
C ARG A 162 7.33 -7.85 1.97
N LEU A 163 7.79 -8.77 1.13
CA LEU A 163 7.63 -8.61 -0.32
C LEU A 163 6.16 -8.66 -0.72
N LEU A 164 5.34 -9.52 -0.12
CA LEU A 164 3.95 -9.71 -0.55
C LEU A 164 2.97 -8.69 0.02
N PHE A 165 3.03 -8.41 1.33
CA PHE A 165 1.97 -7.68 2.04
C PHE A 165 2.32 -6.21 2.34
N GLU A 166 3.55 -5.81 2.07
CA GLU A 166 4.02 -4.45 2.29
C GLU A 166 3.97 -3.63 1.01
N THR A 167 3.67 -2.33 1.13
CA THR A 167 3.65 -1.38 -0.01
C THR A 167 4.62 -0.23 0.21
N ARG A 168 5.74 -0.49 0.89
CA ARG A 168 6.74 0.53 1.25
C ARG A 168 8.10 0.19 0.66
N CYS A 169 8.86 1.23 0.33
CA CYS A 169 10.24 1.07 -0.06
C CYS A 169 11.06 0.53 1.11
N GLU A 170 11.79 -0.57 0.91
CA GLU A 170 12.63 -1.17 1.95
C GLU A 170 13.77 -0.26 2.39
N HIS A 171 14.21 0.66 1.53
CA HIS A 171 15.32 1.56 1.82
C HIS A 171 14.87 2.86 2.51
N CYS A 172 13.90 3.58 1.93
CA CYS A 172 13.51 4.92 2.40
C CYS A 172 12.12 4.96 3.06
N ASN A 173 11.42 3.83 3.16
CA ASN A 173 10.10 3.69 3.77
C ASN A 173 8.98 4.55 3.14
N THR A 174 9.23 5.09 1.93
CA THR A 174 8.21 5.76 1.13
C THR A 174 7.05 4.80 0.87
N LYS A 175 5.81 5.27 1.04
CA LYS A 175 4.58 4.50 0.86
C LYS A 175 4.21 4.33 -0.63
N ASN A 176 3.28 3.43 -0.89
CA ASN A 176 2.65 3.18 -2.20
C ASN A 176 3.70 2.79 -3.25
N VAL A 177 4.54 1.82 -2.89
CA VAL A 177 5.56 1.25 -3.75
C VAL A 177 5.14 -0.16 -4.08
N ASP A 178 4.62 -0.36 -5.29
CA ASP A 178 4.08 -1.67 -5.70
C ASP A 178 5.09 -2.53 -6.47
N HIS A 179 6.12 -1.89 -7.03
CA HIS A 179 7.17 -2.58 -7.78
C HIS A 179 8.11 -3.38 -6.86
N VAL A 180 8.04 -4.71 -6.98
CA VAL A 180 9.03 -5.66 -6.48
C VAL A 180 9.98 -6.02 -7.60
N ASP A 181 11.27 -5.90 -7.35
CA ASP A 181 12.30 -6.48 -8.20
C ASP A 181 12.63 -7.89 -7.71
N TRP A 182 12.19 -8.90 -8.45
CA TRP A 182 12.32 -10.31 -8.08
C TRP A 182 13.74 -10.86 -8.27
N PHE A 183 14.55 -10.23 -9.12
CA PHE A 183 15.94 -10.65 -9.36
C PHE A 183 16.83 -10.30 -8.17
N ILE A 184 16.69 -9.09 -7.63
CA ILE A 184 17.39 -8.68 -6.40
C ILE A 184 16.55 -8.88 -5.13
N ARG A 185 15.33 -9.38 -5.27
CA ARG A 185 14.34 -9.67 -4.21
C ARG A 185 14.09 -8.49 -3.27
N LYS A 186 13.78 -7.31 -3.83
CA LYS A 186 13.52 -6.08 -3.06
C LYS A 186 12.37 -5.24 -3.60
N ARG A 187 11.64 -4.59 -2.70
CA ARG A 187 10.66 -3.54 -3.00
C ARG A 187 11.29 -2.16 -2.88
N LEU A 188 11.51 -1.49 -4.02
CA LEU A 188 12.23 -0.21 -4.09
C LEU A 188 11.45 0.83 -4.89
N CYS A 189 11.35 2.05 -4.35
CA CYS A 189 10.76 3.17 -5.10
C CYS A 189 11.66 3.58 -6.28
N SER A 190 11.10 4.29 -7.25
CA SER A 190 11.82 4.78 -8.43
C SER A 190 13.04 5.63 -8.07
N ASN A 191 12.95 6.46 -7.03
CA ASN A 191 14.07 7.30 -6.58
C ASN A 191 15.24 6.43 -6.09
N CYS A 192 14.98 5.49 -5.17
CA CYS A 192 16.01 4.58 -4.65
C CYS A 192 16.63 3.74 -5.76
N ARG A 193 15.84 3.22 -6.70
CA ARG A 193 16.38 2.48 -7.85
C ARG A 193 17.29 3.35 -8.72
N SER A 194 16.93 4.61 -8.93
CA SER A 194 17.74 5.53 -9.75
C SER A 194 19.03 5.93 -9.05
N GLU A 195 18.99 6.05 -7.73
CA GLU A 195 20.09 6.53 -6.89
C GLU A 195 21.07 5.43 -6.50
N TYR A 196 20.63 4.19 -6.28
CA TYR A 196 21.45 3.14 -5.67
C TYR A 196 21.56 1.84 -6.50
N LEU A 197 20.88 1.72 -7.65
CA LEU A 197 21.24 0.68 -8.62
C LEU A 197 22.32 1.21 -9.55
N THR A 198 23.43 0.48 -9.63
CA THR A 198 24.60 0.87 -10.44
C THR A 198 25.18 -0.35 -11.14
N GLY A 199 25.39 -0.24 -12.45
CA GLY A 199 26.01 -1.27 -13.28
C GLY A 199 27.31 -0.79 -13.92
N GLU A 200 28.14 -1.71 -14.45
CA GLU A 200 29.43 -1.37 -15.08
C GLU A 200 29.28 -0.38 -16.25
N ARG A 201 28.11 -0.40 -16.90
CA ARG A 201 27.74 0.53 -17.98
C ARG A 201 27.53 1.97 -17.50
N ASP A 202 27.23 2.20 -16.21
CA ASP A 202 27.18 3.53 -15.59
C ASP A 202 28.61 4.03 -15.26
N LYS A 203 29.54 3.97 -16.23
CA LYS A 203 31.01 4.05 -16.07
C LYS A 203 31.48 5.00 -14.97
N LYS A 204 31.06 6.28 -15.01
CA LYS A 204 31.47 7.29 -14.03
C LYS A 204 31.01 6.95 -12.62
N LYS A 205 29.75 6.55 -12.47
CA LYS A 205 29.17 6.22 -11.17
C LYS A 205 29.75 4.91 -10.64
N PHE A 206 29.83 3.87 -11.48
CA PHE A 206 30.39 2.57 -11.11
C PHE A 206 31.84 2.69 -10.61
N GLN A 207 32.68 3.43 -11.34
CA GLN A 207 34.07 3.67 -10.93
C GLN A 207 34.18 4.47 -9.64
N VAL A 208 33.32 5.46 -9.41
CA VAL A 208 33.33 6.27 -8.19
C VAL A 208 32.85 5.48 -6.98
N VAL A 209 31.72 4.77 -7.10
CA VAL A 209 31.07 4.08 -5.98
C VAL A 209 31.83 2.81 -5.59
N PHE A 210 32.33 2.05 -6.57
CA PHE A 210 33.01 0.76 -6.35
C PHE A 210 34.52 0.86 -6.57
N ASN A 211 35.12 2.04 -6.34
CA ASN A 211 36.55 2.22 -6.48
C ASN A 211 37.32 1.28 -5.53
N GLY A 212 38.27 0.51 -6.08
CA GLY A 212 39.07 -0.44 -5.33
C GLY A 212 38.31 -1.71 -4.89
N TYR A 213 37.14 -2.01 -5.49
CA TYR A 213 36.40 -3.24 -5.22
C TYR A 213 36.89 -4.36 -6.14
N GLU A 214 36.91 -5.58 -5.61
CA GLU A 214 37.30 -6.79 -6.31
C GLU A 214 36.22 -7.16 -7.34
N LYS A 215 36.58 -7.19 -8.63
CA LYS A 215 35.62 -7.46 -9.72
C LYS A 215 34.97 -8.84 -9.60
N ASP A 216 35.71 -9.84 -9.14
CA ASP A 216 35.21 -11.20 -8.93
C ASP A 216 34.22 -11.30 -7.77
N ALA A 217 34.12 -10.30 -6.89
CA ALA A 217 33.11 -10.29 -5.83
C ALA A 217 31.68 -10.07 -6.37
N PHE A 218 31.54 -9.46 -7.55
CA PHE A 218 30.24 -9.16 -8.15
C PHE A 218 29.45 -10.41 -8.57
N GLN A 219 30.12 -11.53 -8.87
CA GLN A 219 29.45 -12.81 -9.19
C GLN A 219 28.67 -13.41 -8.00
N TYR A 220 28.95 -12.94 -6.78
CA TYR A 220 28.26 -13.39 -5.55
C TYR A 220 27.06 -12.50 -5.19
N LEU A 221 26.66 -11.60 -6.07
CA LEU A 221 25.53 -10.68 -5.91
C LEU A 221 24.47 -10.95 -6.99
N PRO A 222 23.19 -11.01 -6.61
CA PRO A 222 22.12 -10.90 -7.60
C PRO A 222 22.18 -9.53 -8.28
N HIS A 223 21.78 -9.49 -9.54
CA HIS A 223 21.71 -8.27 -10.31
C HIS A 223 20.36 -8.15 -10.98
N THR A 224 20.00 -6.94 -11.37
CA THR A 224 18.77 -6.66 -12.10
C THR A 224 19.08 -5.85 -13.34
N ASN A 225 18.20 -5.97 -14.32
CA ASN A 225 18.18 -5.08 -15.47
C ASN A 225 17.01 -4.07 -15.37
N SER A 226 16.34 -3.93 -14.22
CA SER A 226 15.22 -3.01 -14.03
C SER A 226 15.68 -1.62 -13.57
N ARG A 227 15.43 -0.60 -14.40
CA ARG A 227 15.66 0.82 -14.09
C ARG A 227 14.41 1.60 -14.41
N PRO A 228 14.06 2.62 -13.61
CA PRO A 228 13.00 3.56 -13.98
C PRO A 228 13.26 4.14 -15.38
N PHE A 229 12.22 4.11 -16.22
CA PHE A 229 12.28 4.67 -17.55
C PHE A 229 12.47 6.18 -17.46
N SER A 230 13.50 6.70 -18.14
CA SER A 230 13.67 8.14 -18.38
C SER A 230 14.44 8.34 -19.68
N GLN A 231 14.27 9.51 -20.31
CA GLN A 231 15.00 9.85 -21.54
C GLN A 231 16.53 9.78 -21.35
N HIS A 232 17.02 10.07 -20.14
CA HIS A 232 18.45 10.05 -19.79
C HIS A 232 18.99 8.66 -19.43
N THR A 233 18.11 7.68 -19.23
CA THR A 233 18.47 6.31 -18.79
C THR A 233 18.18 5.27 -19.86
N ARG A 234 17.88 5.71 -21.09
CA ARG A 234 17.65 4.85 -22.25
C ARG A 234 18.94 4.13 -22.63
N ASP A 235 18.95 2.82 -22.39
CA ASP A 235 20.01 1.91 -22.80
C ASP A 235 19.47 1.00 -23.92
N PRO A 236 20.00 1.08 -25.16
CA PRO A 236 19.61 0.18 -26.25
C PRO A 236 19.84 -1.31 -25.92
N ASN A 237 20.76 -1.61 -25.00
CA ASN A 237 21.13 -2.96 -24.59
C ASN A 237 20.71 -3.22 -23.13
N TYR A 238 19.51 -2.75 -22.76
CA TYR A 238 19.01 -2.86 -21.39
C TYR A 238 18.79 -4.30 -20.94
N ASP A 239 18.62 -5.23 -21.86
CA ASP A 239 18.43 -6.66 -21.62
C ASP A 239 19.69 -7.31 -21.01
N THR A 240 20.86 -6.90 -21.48
CA THR A 240 22.18 -7.45 -21.09
C THR A 240 22.90 -6.62 -20.03
N ARG A 241 22.21 -5.69 -19.37
CA ARG A 241 22.82 -4.89 -18.31
C ARG A 241 22.68 -5.59 -16.96
N GLU A 242 23.75 -5.52 -16.18
CA GLU A 242 23.76 -5.97 -14.80
C GLU A 242 23.86 -4.75 -13.90
N MET A 243 22.82 -4.50 -13.11
CA MET A 243 22.81 -3.46 -12.09
C MET A 243 22.78 -4.09 -10.72
N TYR A 244 23.64 -3.59 -9.85
CA TYR A 244 23.81 -4.08 -8.49
C TYR A 244 23.24 -3.07 -7.50
N TRP A 245 22.60 -3.57 -6.45
CA TRP A 245 22.14 -2.74 -5.35
C TRP A 245 23.32 -2.34 -4.46
N GLU A 246 23.71 -1.07 -4.54
CA GLU A 246 24.93 -0.54 -3.90
C GLU A 246 25.10 -0.95 -2.42
N PRO A 247 24.08 -0.81 -1.54
CA PRO A 247 24.19 -1.28 -0.15
C PRO A 247 24.56 -2.76 0.00
N ASP A 248 24.02 -3.63 -0.85
CA ASP A 248 24.31 -5.07 -0.78
C ASP A 248 25.74 -5.34 -1.27
N VAL A 249 26.22 -4.61 -2.29
CA VAL A 249 27.62 -4.71 -2.75
C VAL A 249 28.59 -4.39 -1.62
N HIS A 250 28.33 -3.31 -0.86
CA HIS A 250 29.18 -2.93 0.27
C HIS A 250 29.23 -4.01 1.36
N VAL A 251 28.10 -4.65 1.67
CA VAL A 251 28.02 -5.73 2.67
C VAL A 251 28.78 -6.97 2.18
N ILE A 252 28.51 -7.42 0.95
CA ILE A 252 29.11 -8.64 0.40
C ILE A 252 30.61 -8.50 0.20
N VAL A 253 31.09 -7.36 -0.32
CA VAL A 253 32.53 -7.14 -0.50
C VAL A 253 33.27 -7.09 0.83
N LYS A 254 32.65 -6.50 1.86
CA LYS A 254 33.21 -6.52 3.22
C LYS A 254 33.35 -7.95 3.74
N GLU A 255 32.32 -8.77 3.60
CA GLU A 255 32.33 -10.17 4.02
C GLU A 255 33.34 -11.00 3.23
N TYR A 256 33.36 -10.86 1.90
CA TYR A 256 34.33 -11.47 1.00
C TYR A 256 35.76 -11.18 1.45
N ARG A 257 36.10 -9.91 1.74
CA ARG A 257 37.44 -9.52 2.21
C ARG A 257 37.80 -10.14 3.55
N GLN A 258 36.84 -10.19 4.48
CA GLN A 258 37.06 -10.78 5.80
C GLN A 258 37.35 -12.27 5.70
N LEU A 259 36.58 -13.01 4.91
CA LEU A 259 36.78 -14.44 4.70
C LEU A 259 38.07 -14.72 3.92
N ARG A 260 38.35 -13.94 2.87
CA ARG A 260 39.60 -14.05 2.11
C ARG A 260 40.83 -13.79 2.97
N ALA A 261 40.77 -12.86 3.91
CA ALA A 261 41.88 -12.62 4.85
C ALA A 261 42.08 -13.78 5.84
N GLN A 262 41.02 -14.53 6.17
CA GLN A 262 41.09 -15.71 7.05
C GLN A 262 41.52 -16.97 6.30
N ALA A 263 41.46 -16.96 4.97
CA ALA A 263 41.81 -18.07 4.09
C ALA A 263 43.33 -18.41 4.04
N THR A 264 44.11 -17.90 5.00
CA THR A 264 45.51 -18.30 5.20
C THR A 264 45.64 -19.66 5.90
N THR A 265 44.58 -20.14 6.54
CA THR A 265 44.53 -21.46 7.19
C THR A 265 43.64 -22.42 6.40
N PRO A 266 43.86 -23.74 6.46
CA PRO A 266 42.98 -24.72 5.79
C PRO A 266 41.52 -24.62 6.23
N GLU A 267 41.27 -24.29 7.50
CA GLU A 267 39.92 -24.08 8.03
C GLU A 267 39.28 -22.81 7.44
N GLY A 268 40.05 -21.71 7.36
CA GLY A 268 39.59 -20.46 6.78
C GLY A 268 39.31 -20.58 5.29
N GLU A 269 40.16 -21.29 4.55
CA GLU A 269 39.97 -21.61 3.14
C GLU A 269 38.67 -22.42 2.96
N GLY A 270 38.47 -23.47 3.78
CA GLY A 270 37.24 -24.25 3.76
C GLY A 270 35.98 -23.42 4.01
N LYS A 271 36.01 -22.47 4.97
CA LYS A 271 34.90 -21.54 5.22
C LYS A 271 34.66 -20.60 4.04
N PHE A 272 35.71 -20.08 3.44
CA PHE A 272 35.60 -19.18 2.29
C PHE A 272 35.03 -19.89 1.07
N GLU A 273 35.49 -21.11 0.77
CA GLU A 273 34.93 -21.94 -0.31
C GLU A 273 33.46 -22.30 -0.08
N ALA A 274 33.10 -22.69 1.15
CA ALA A 274 31.71 -22.98 1.50
C ALA A 274 30.81 -21.74 1.31
N TRP A 275 31.29 -20.57 1.73
CA TRP A 275 30.57 -19.30 1.53
C TRP A 275 30.41 -18.98 0.05
N LYS A 276 31.48 -19.08 -0.76
CA LYS A 276 31.42 -18.84 -2.22
C LYS A 276 30.38 -19.75 -2.88
N LYS A 277 30.39 -21.06 -2.54
CA LYS A 277 29.43 -22.03 -3.05
C LYS A 277 28.00 -21.67 -2.68
N GLN A 278 27.74 -21.37 -1.41
CA GLN A 278 26.40 -20.99 -0.93
C GLN A 278 25.90 -19.70 -1.61
N ARG A 279 26.78 -18.70 -1.79
CA ARG A 279 26.43 -17.46 -2.48
C ARG A 279 26.12 -17.67 -3.96
N LEU A 280 26.89 -18.49 -4.65
CA LEU A 280 26.61 -18.83 -6.05
C LEU A 280 25.28 -19.57 -6.20
N GLU A 281 24.97 -20.49 -5.28
CA GLU A 281 23.66 -21.16 -5.24
C GLU A 281 22.52 -20.16 -5.00
N TYR A 282 22.68 -19.23 -4.05
CA TYR A 282 21.72 -18.16 -3.81
C TYR A 282 21.52 -17.26 -5.04
N VAL A 283 22.60 -16.83 -5.70
CA VAL A 283 22.51 -16.00 -6.91
C VAL A 283 21.79 -16.75 -8.02
N LYS A 284 22.18 -18.02 -8.26
CA LYS A 284 21.52 -18.88 -9.25
C LYS A 284 20.02 -18.99 -8.98
N GLU A 285 19.64 -19.26 -7.74
CA GLU A 285 18.23 -19.33 -7.33
C GLU A 285 17.48 -18.01 -7.55
N CYS A 286 18.13 -16.87 -7.35
CA CYS A 286 17.53 -15.57 -7.65
C CYS A 286 17.32 -15.38 -9.15
N MET A 287 18.33 -15.69 -9.97
CA MET A 287 18.30 -15.40 -11.40
C MET A 287 17.40 -16.37 -12.17
N ASP A 288 17.48 -17.67 -11.87
CA ASP A 288 16.75 -18.71 -12.60
C ASP A 288 15.25 -18.66 -12.30
N HIS A 289 14.86 -18.40 -11.04
CA HIS A 289 13.45 -18.48 -10.61
C HIS A 289 12.74 -17.13 -10.49
N ALA A 290 13.42 -16.00 -10.70
CA ALA A 290 12.81 -14.66 -10.54
C ALA A 290 11.53 -14.48 -11.36
N SER A 291 11.51 -14.94 -12.61
CA SER A 291 10.34 -14.82 -13.49
C SER A 291 9.19 -15.72 -13.04
N ASP A 292 9.48 -16.97 -12.70
CA ASP A 292 8.48 -17.93 -12.22
C ASP A 292 7.83 -17.44 -10.93
N ILE A 293 8.63 -16.99 -9.97
CA ILE A 293 8.15 -16.44 -8.70
C ILE A 293 7.30 -15.19 -8.94
N ARG A 294 7.73 -14.28 -9.82
CA ARG A 294 6.96 -13.09 -10.21
C ARG A 294 5.59 -13.50 -10.74
N ASP A 295 5.54 -14.48 -11.61
CA ASP A 295 4.31 -14.87 -12.31
C ASP A 295 3.36 -15.63 -11.37
N ILE A 296 3.89 -16.52 -10.54
CA ILE A 296 3.15 -17.17 -9.43
C ILE A 296 2.55 -16.11 -8.49
N CYS A 297 3.35 -15.15 -8.05
CA CYS A 297 2.87 -14.09 -7.14
C CYS A 297 1.85 -13.18 -7.81
N ARG A 298 2.01 -12.90 -9.11
CA ARG A 298 1.05 -12.11 -9.89
C ARG A 298 -0.30 -12.81 -9.99
N GLU A 299 -0.31 -14.10 -10.31
CA GLU A 299 -1.57 -14.87 -10.38
C GLU A 299 -2.23 -14.99 -9.01
N TRP A 300 -1.45 -15.29 -7.97
CA TRP A 300 -1.96 -15.27 -6.59
C TRP A 300 -2.58 -13.91 -6.23
N TRP A 301 -1.92 -12.80 -6.55
CA TRP A 301 -2.47 -11.47 -6.25
C TRP A 301 -3.78 -11.20 -6.99
N LYS A 302 -3.91 -11.64 -8.24
CA LYS A 302 -5.16 -11.51 -9.00
C LYS A 302 -6.31 -12.27 -8.32
N GLU A 303 -6.07 -13.54 -7.97
CA GLU A 303 -7.06 -14.37 -7.28
C GLU A 303 -7.44 -13.80 -5.91
N HIS A 304 -6.43 -13.47 -5.11
CA HIS A 304 -6.65 -12.92 -3.78
C HIS A 304 -7.40 -11.59 -3.83
N SER A 305 -7.08 -10.71 -4.78
CA SER A 305 -7.80 -9.44 -4.96
C SER A 305 -9.27 -9.65 -5.35
N LYS A 306 -9.53 -10.67 -6.17
CA LYS A 306 -10.90 -11.06 -6.53
C LYS A 306 -11.68 -11.56 -5.31
N ASP A 307 -11.09 -12.46 -4.53
CA ASP A 307 -11.71 -12.98 -3.30
C ASP A 307 -12.04 -11.84 -2.32
N MET A 308 -11.10 -10.93 -2.10
CA MET A 308 -11.30 -9.74 -1.25
C MET A 308 -12.44 -8.85 -1.75
N TYR A 309 -12.55 -8.67 -3.06
CA TYR A 309 -13.62 -7.89 -3.68
C TYR A 309 -14.98 -8.58 -3.57
N ASP A 310 -15.03 -9.90 -3.74
CA ASP A 310 -16.25 -10.70 -3.58
C ASP A 310 -16.72 -10.71 -2.11
N GLU A 311 -15.81 -10.87 -1.14
CA GLU A 311 -16.10 -10.72 0.28
C GLU A 311 -16.64 -9.33 0.63
N TYR A 312 -16.04 -8.29 0.04
CA TYR A 312 -16.50 -6.91 0.20
C TYR A 312 -17.93 -6.71 -0.33
N LYS A 313 -18.25 -7.28 -1.50
CA LYS A 313 -19.60 -7.27 -2.07
C LYS A 313 -20.60 -8.01 -1.19
N GLU A 314 -20.27 -9.22 -0.74
CA GLU A 314 -21.14 -10.01 0.12
C GLU A 314 -21.35 -9.32 1.48
N LYS A 315 -20.33 -8.66 2.03
CA LYS A 315 -20.46 -7.84 3.23
C LYS A 315 -21.40 -6.65 3.02
N LYS A 316 -21.29 -5.95 1.89
CA LYS A 316 -22.22 -4.86 1.54
C LYS A 316 -23.67 -5.36 1.44
N LYS A 317 -23.86 -6.54 0.84
CA LYS A 317 -25.18 -7.19 0.74
C LYS A 317 -25.76 -7.53 2.12
N ARG A 318 -25.00 -8.24 2.97
CA ARG A 318 -25.42 -8.55 4.35
C ARG A 318 -25.74 -7.30 5.17
N ARG A 319 -24.91 -6.26 5.03
CA ARG A 319 -25.16 -4.96 5.68
C ARG A 319 -26.48 -4.36 5.22
N PHE A 320 -26.75 -4.34 3.91
CA PHE A 320 -28.00 -3.83 3.36
C PHE A 320 -29.20 -4.63 3.86
N GLU A 321 -29.12 -5.97 3.90
CA GLU A 321 -30.17 -6.82 4.46
C GLU A 321 -30.46 -6.49 5.93
N GLY A 322 -29.42 -6.26 6.73
CA GLY A 322 -29.57 -5.79 8.11
C GLY A 322 -30.24 -4.41 8.22
N ILE A 323 -29.93 -3.49 7.32
CA ILE A 323 -30.60 -2.18 7.23
C ILE A 323 -32.08 -2.36 6.87
N VAL A 324 -32.38 -3.23 5.90
CA VAL A 324 -33.74 -3.54 5.48
C VAL A 324 -34.56 -4.07 6.64
N SER A 325 -34.06 -5.08 7.36
CA SER A 325 -34.73 -5.62 8.55
C SER A 325 -35.08 -4.50 9.54
N ARG A 326 -34.11 -3.64 9.87
CA ARG A 326 -34.28 -2.57 10.86
C ARG A 326 -35.31 -1.50 10.44
N PHE A 327 -35.42 -1.20 9.14
CA PHE A 327 -36.44 -0.27 8.64
C PHE A 327 -37.83 -0.89 8.61
N LEU A 328 -37.94 -2.17 8.25
CA LEU A 328 -39.21 -2.88 8.27
C LEU A 328 -39.75 -3.03 9.71
N ASP A 329 -38.86 -3.28 10.69
CA ASP A 329 -39.21 -3.36 12.12
C ASP A 329 -39.80 -2.05 12.69
N LEU A 330 -39.62 -0.90 12.02
CA LEU A 330 -40.23 0.37 12.45
C LEU A 330 -41.74 0.40 12.25
N ASN A 331 -42.29 -0.47 11.38
CA ASN A 331 -43.70 -0.50 11.01
C ASN A 331 -44.28 0.83 10.51
N GLU A 332 -43.45 1.69 9.91
CA GLU A 332 -43.84 2.99 9.32
C GLU A 332 -44.37 2.86 7.87
N GLY A 333 -44.63 1.63 7.40
CA GLY A 333 -45.12 1.35 6.05
C GLY A 333 -44.06 1.47 4.95
N TYR A 334 -42.78 1.33 5.30
CA TYR A 334 -41.70 1.21 4.31
C TYR A 334 -41.72 -0.15 3.64
N THR A 335 -41.39 -0.18 2.36
CA THR A 335 -41.24 -1.42 1.58
C THR A 335 -39.78 -1.65 1.20
N ARG A 336 -39.45 -2.89 0.81
CA ARG A 336 -38.13 -3.20 0.25
C ARG A 336 -37.79 -2.35 -0.98
N ALA A 337 -38.79 -2.06 -1.82
CA ALA A 337 -38.59 -1.22 -3.01
C ALA A 337 -38.16 0.21 -2.66
N ASP A 338 -38.71 0.79 -1.57
CA ASP A 338 -38.32 2.11 -1.09
C ASP A 338 -36.85 2.14 -0.67
N LEU A 339 -36.40 1.07 0.01
CA LEU A 339 -35.03 0.93 0.49
C LEU A 339 -34.04 0.64 -0.65
N GLU A 340 -34.43 -0.17 -1.63
CA GLU A 340 -33.61 -0.43 -2.82
C GLU A 340 -33.46 0.83 -3.68
N MET A 341 -34.52 1.63 -3.81
CA MET A 341 -34.45 2.92 -4.49
C MET A 341 -33.55 3.92 -3.75
N ALA A 342 -33.72 4.04 -2.42
CA ALA A 342 -32.85 4.87 -1.59
C ALA A 342 -31.37 4.44 -1.65
N ALA A 343 -31.11 3.12 -1.69
CA ALA A 343 -29.76 2.57 -1.81
C ALA A 343 -29.08 2.91 -3.15
N ARG A 344 -29.84 3.06 -4.24
CA ARG A 344 -29.32 3.51 -5.54
C ARG A 344 -28.88 4.98 -5.49
N ILE A 345 -29.58 5.82 -4.73
CA ILE A 345 -29.26 7.25 -4.56
C ILE A 345 -28.03 7.42 -3.65
N HIS A 346 -27.97 6.64 -2.57
CA HIS A 346 -26.91 6.71 -1.56
C HIS A 346 -25.83 5.63 -1.70
N TYR A 347 -25.54 5.19 -2.93
CA TYR A 347 -24.53 4.17 -3.20
C TYR A 347 -23.18 4.62 -2.60
N GLY A 348 -22.63 3.83 -1.68
CA GLY A 348 -21.41 4.15 -0.92
C GLY A 348 -21.69 4.48 0.55
N ASN A 349 -22.11 5.72 0.86
CA ASN A 349 -22.03 6.28 2.22
C ASN A 349 -22.83 5.54 3.33
N ALA A 350 -24.03 5.03 3.03
CA ALA A 350 -24.85 4.31 4.03
C ALA A 350 -24.49 2.82 4.09
N LEU A 351 -24.07 2.27 2.96
CA LEU A 351 -23.76 0.84 2.76
C LEU A 351 -22.30 0.50 3.08
N GLU A 352 -21.48 1.50 3.39
CA GLU A 352 -20.12 1.30 3.90
C GLU A 352 -20.13 1.08 5.41
N GLY A 353 -19.46 0.01 5.86
CA GLY A 353 -19.27 -0.29 7.28
C GLY A 353 -19.45 -1.77 7.63
N THR A 354 -19.63 -2.03 8.93
CA THR A 354 -19.88 -3.38 9.47
C THR A 354 -21.26 -3.90 9.04
N ASP A 355 -21.37 -5.19 8.73
CA ASP A 355 -22.64 -5.87 8.50
C ASP A 355 -23.47 -6.06 9.80
N ASN A 356 -22.84 -5.91 10.97
CA ASN A 356 -23.54 -5.94 12.25
C ASN A 356 -24.20 -4.58 12.59
N ILE A 357 -25.49 -4.45 12.26
CA ILE A 357 -26.29 -3.24 12.53
C ILE A 357 -26.74 -3.21 14.00
N THR A 358 -25.79 -2.93 14.90
CA THR A 358 -26.09 -2.70 16.32
C THR A 358 -26.94 -1.43 16.52
N THR A 359 -27.59 -1.28 17.68
CA THR A 359 -28.35 -0.07 18.04
C THR A 359 -27.54 1.22 17.87
N ARG A 360 -26.24 1.19 18.21
CA ARG A 360 -25.35 2.35 18.05
C ARG A 360 -25.11 2.69 16.56
N VAL A 361 -24.85 1.67 15.75
CA VAL A 361 -24.66 1.84 14.29
C VAL A 361 -25.97 2.37 13.68
N TRP A 362 -27.10 1.76 14.03
CA TRP A 362 -28.43 2.16 13.59
C TRP A 362 -28.74 3.63 13.90
N ASN A 363 -28.49 4.08 15.14
CA ASN A 363 -28.75 5.48 15.53
C ASN A 363 -27.87 6.49 14.78
N THR A 364 -26.72 6.06 14.24
CA THR A 364 -25.84 6.90 13.43
C THR A 364 -26.23 6.86 11.94
N LEU A 365 -26.72 5.71 11.48
CA LEU A 365 -27.11 5.45 10.09
C LEU A 365 -28.47 6.04 9.75
N ARG A 366 -29.51 5.73 10.56
CA ARG A 366 -30.91 6.05 10.28
C ARG A 366 -31.11 7.52 9.91
N PRO A 367 -30.61 8.52 10.67
CA PRO A 367 -30.83 9.93 10.34
C PRO A 367 -30.25 10.35 8.98
N LYS A 368 -29.25 9.62 8.46
CA LYS A 368 -28.61 9.90 7.18
C LYS A 368 -29.30 9.22 6.00
N PHE A 369 -30.01 8.12 6.24
CA PHE A 369 -30.58 7.28 5.17
C PHE A 369 -32.11 7.40 5.10
N GLU A 370 -32.79 7.60 6.23
CA GLU A 370 -34.25 7.72 6.30
C GLU A 370 -34.85 8.84 5.44
N PRO A 371 -34.22 10.02 5.24
CA PRO A 371 -34.74 11.04 4.33
C PRO A 371 -34.97 10.51 2.91
N ASP A 372 -34.03 9.72 2.38
CA ASP A 372 -34.12 9.15 1.04
C ASP A 372 -35.13 8.01 0.97
N VAL A 373 -35.26 7.23 2.04
CA VAL A 373 -36.31 6.21 2.15
C VAL A 373 -37.69 6.86 2.14
N LYS A 374 -37.87 7.97 2.85
CA LYS A 374 -39.13 8.74 2.84
C LYS A 374 -39.42 9.33 1.46
N TRP A 375 -38.40 9.87 0.79
CA TRP A 375 -38.53 10.34 -0.59
C TRP A 375 -38.93 9.20 -1.54
N ALA A 376 -38.27 8.04 -1.44
CA ALA A 376 -38.57 6.88 -2.28
C ALA A 376 -39.99 6.35 -2.05
N LYS A 377 -40.43 6.28 -0.79
CA LYS A 377 -41.81 5.96 -0.41
C LYS A 377 -42.80 6.93 -1.05
N ALA A 378 -42.58 8.23 -0.91
CA ALA A 378 -43.45 9.25 -1.50
C ALA A 378 -43.51 9.16 -3.04
N ALA A 379 -42.37 8.90 -3.69
CA ALA A 379 -42.32 8.72 -5.14
C ALA A 379 -43.10 7.48 -5.60
N ARG A 380 -43.01 6.37 -4.85
CA ARG A 380 -43.78 5.15 -5.11
C ARG A 380 -45.28 5.39 -4.93
N GLU A 381 -45.70 5.97 -3.80
CA GLU A 381 -47.10 6.29 -3.52
C GLU A 381 -47.70 7.22 -4.57
N HIS A 382 -46.94 8.24 -5.00
CA HIS A 382 -47.36 9.13 -6.09
C HIS A 382 -47.60 8.35 -7.40
N LYS A 383 -46.70 7.44 -7.76
CA LYS A 383 -46.82 6.60 -8.95
C LYS A 383 -48.02 5.64 -8.87
N GLU A 384 -48.29 5.08 -7.69
CA GLU A 384 -49.45 4.22 -7.44
C GLU A 384 -50.77 5.00 -7.51
N SER A 385 -50.78 6.28 -7.13
CA SER A 385 -51.95 7.16 -7.19
C SER A 385 -52.23 7.80 -8.56
N ALA A 386 -51.29 7.71 -9.49
CA ALA A 386 -51.44 8.30 -10.82
C ALA A 386 -52.43 7.45 -11.68
N PRO A 387 -53.42 8.07 -12.34
CA PRO A 387 -54.36 7.34 -13.18
C PRO A 387 -53.62 6.65 -14.34
N ALA A 388 -53.96 5.38 -14.61
CA ALA A 388 -53.43 4.64 -15.75
C ALA A 388 -53.78 5.41 -17.04
N VAL A 389 -52.77 5.98 -17.69
CA VAL A 389 -52.93 6.57 -19.03
C VAL A 389 -53.30 5.42 -19.96
N GLY A 390 -54.57 5.37 -20.34
CA GLY A 390 -55.13 4.35 -21.22
C GLY A 390 -54.30 4.23 -22.49
N GLY A 391 -53.89 3.01 -22.82
CA GLY A 391 -53.41 2.68 -24.14
C GLY A 391 -54.47 3.07 -25.15
N ASN A 392 -54.10 3.92 -26.09
CA ASN A 392 -54.96 4.27 -27.21
C ASN A 392 -54.92 3.09 -28.22
N PRO A 393 -56.06 2.71 -28.82
CA PRO A 393 -56.22 1.49 -29.61
C PRO A 393 -55.50 1.50 -30.96
#